data_AF-A0A061RQE8-F1
#
_entry.id   AF-A0A061RQE8-F1
#
_cell.length_a   1.000
_cell.length_b   1.000
_cell.length_c   1.000
_cell.angle_alpha   90.00
_cell.angle_beta   90.00
_cell.angle_gamma   90.00
#
_symmetry.space_group_name_H-M   'P 1'
#
loop_
_entity.id
_entity.type
_entity.pdbx_description
1 polymer ?
#
loop_
_entity_poly.entity_id
_entity_poly.type
_entity_poly.pdbx_seq_one_letter_code
_entity_poly.pdbx_strand_id
1 'polypeptide(L)'
;MHLAGALLYASWWKSFSRLGVQSTANSPRSVDSKIAKIRSCDSAVVGGFAPGVGVVLCHNHLGTQDEVNRSLTHELIHAYDHCRGANLDWSDCHHHACSEVRAANLSGDCHWSQEFLRGNFSLQAQHQACVRRRALLSVAMNPNCPEPKAKEAVDAVFDTCFRDTRPFDRIP
;
A
#
# COMPACT_ATOMS: atom_id res chain seq x y z
N MET A 1 -14.09 -5.77 20.18
CA MET A 1 -14.37 -5.40 18.77
C MET A 1 -13.18 -5.67 17.84
N HIS A 2 -12.36 -6.72 18.05
CA HIS A 2 -11.11 -6.93 17.29
C HIS A 2 -11.14 -8.12 16.30
N LEU A 3 -12.22 -8.90 16.25
CA LEU A 3 -12.30 -10.09 15.37
C LEU A 3 -13.20 -9.90 14.14
N ALA A 4 -14.10 -8.90 14.14
CA ALA A 4 -15.00 -8.64 13.01
C ALA A 4 -14.32 -7.91 11.84
N GLY A 5 -13.22 -7.18 12.10
CA GLY A 5 -12.47 -6.46 11.07
C GLY A 5 -11.69 -7.41 10.14
N ALA A 6 -10.94 -8.37 10.69
CA ALA A 6 -10.07 -9.23 9.88
C ALA A 6 -10.81 -10.07 8.82
N LEU A 7 -12.04 -10.51 9.11
CA LEU A 7 -12.86 -11.31 8.18
C LEU A 7 -13.41 -10.49 7.00
N LEU A 8 -13.80 -9.23 7.24
CA LEU A 8 -14.28 -8.32 6.19
C LEU A 8 -13.15 -7.91 5.23
N TYR A 9 -11.89 -7.90 5.67
CA TYR A 9 -10.74 -7.46 4.86
C TYR A 9 -10.03 -8.58 4.11
N ALA A 10 -9.94 -9.79 4.69
CA ALA A 10 -9.56 -10.97 3.90
C ALA A 10 -10.53 -11.16 2.73
N SER A 11 -11.80 -10.75 2.88
CA SER A 11 -12.78 -10.70 1.80
C SER A 11 -12.48 -9.63 0.75
N TRP A 12 -11.86 -8.49 1.10
CA TRP A 12 -11.46 -7.46 0.13
C TRP A 12 -10.28 -7.95 -0.71
N TRP A 13 -9.20 -8.47 -0.11
CA TRP A 13 -8.11 -9.09 -0.87
C TRP A 13 -8.60 -10.27 -1.71
N LYS A 14 -9.47 -11.13 -1.16
CA LYS A 14 -10.10 -12.26 -1.88
C LYS A 14 -11.08 -11.80 -2.97
N SER A 15 -11.83 -10.71 -2.80
CA SER A 15 -12.78 -10.19 -3.80
C SER A 15 -12.03 -9.45 -4.90
N PHE A 16 -10.94 -8.77 -4.56
CA PHE A 16 -10.03 -8.14 -5.49
C PHE A 16 -9.28 -9.15 -6.35
N SER A 17 -8.87 -10.29 -5.77
CA SER A 17 -8.34 -11.45 -6.52
C SER A 17 -9.42 -12.32 -7.20
N ARG A 18 -10.71 -12.21 -6.82
CA ARG A 18 -11.86 -12.91 -7.46
C ARG A 18 -12.57 -12.10 -8.54
N LEU A 19 -12.17 -10.87 -8.85
CA LEU A 19 -12.63 -10.11 -10.02
C LEU A 19 -12.16 -10.69 -11.38
N GLY A 20 -11.82 -11.99 -11.44
CA GLY A 20 -11.66 -12.73 -12.69
C GLY A 20 -10.25 -12.73 -13.30
N VAL A 21 -9.18 -12.75 -12.50
CA VAL A 21 -7.81 -12.86 -13.03
C VAL A 21 -7.26 -14.27 -12.79
N GLN A 22 -7.70 -15.22 -13.60
CA GLN A 22 -6.76 -16.25 -14.02
C GLN A 22 -5.76 -15.57 -14.95
N SER A 23 -4.47 -15.74 -14.67
CA SER A 23 -3.39 -15.40 -15.58
C SER A 23 -3.68 -16.01 -16.95
N THR A 24 -4.17 -15.21 -17.89
CA THR A 24 -4.15 -15.55 -19.32
C THR A 24 -3.39 -14.45 -20.04
N ALA A 25 -2.09 -14.70 -20.15
CA ALA A 25 -1.17 -14.31 -21.21
C ALA A 25 -1.63 -13.21 -22.18
N ASN A 26 -0.99 -12.02 -22.09
CA ASN A 26 -0.13 -11.45 -23.14
C ASN A 26 0.03 -9.92 -23.02
N SER A 27 0.76 -9.49 -21.98
CA SER A 27 1.64 -8.29 -21.91
C SER A 27 2.03 -8.12 -20.43
N PRO A 28 3.30 -8.29 -20.02
CA PRO A 28 3.56 -8.57 -18.59
C PRO A 28 3.47 -7.36 -17.65
N ARG A 29 3.35 -6.13 -18.16
CA ARG A 29 3.68 -4.90 -17.40
C ARG A 29 2.86 -3.66 -17.74
N SER A 30 1.68 -3.79 -18.34
CA SER A 30 0.81 -2.64 -18.64
C SER A 30 -0.21 -2.42 -17.53
N VAL A 31 -0.17 -1.25 -16.89
CA VAL A 31 -1.33 -0.71 -16.16
C VAL A 31 -2.38 -0.33 -17.20
N ASP A 32 -3.65 -0.69 -16.96
CA ASP A 32 -4.78 -0.33 -17.82
C ASP A 32 -4.79 1.20 -18.10
N SER A 33 -5.16 1.59 -19.32
CA SER A 33 -5.24 2.96 -19.83
C SER A 33 -6.06 3.93 -18.96
N LYS A 34 -6.87 3.42 -18.02
CA LYS A 34 -7.53 4.18 -16.96
C LYS A 34 -6.69 4.11 -15.68
N ILE A 35 -5.94 5.18 -15.42
CA ILE A 35 -4.95 5.31 -14.33
C ILE A 35 -5.51 4.95 -12.95
N ALA A 36 -6.75 5.33 -12.65
CA ALA A 36 -7.43 4.97 -11.40
C ALA A 36 -8.94 4.80 -11.60
N LYS A 37 -9.54 3.85 -10.89
CA LYS A 37 -10.99 3.59 -10.86
C LYS A 37 -11.55 4.09 -9.53
N ILE A 38 -12.45 5.07 -9.56
CA ILE A 38 -13.09 5.65 -8.37
C ILE A 38 -14.42 4.96 -8.12
N ARG A 39 -14.68 4.46 -6.91
CA ARG A 39 -15.88 3.68 -6.56
C ARG A 39 -16.29 3.90 -5.10
N SER A 40 -17.49 3.47 -4.75
CA SER A 40 -17.88 3.26 -3.35
C SER A 40 -17.43 1.87 -2.90
N CYS A 41 -16.95 1.75 -1.66
CA CYS A 41 -16.43 0.52 -1.07
C CYS A 41 -17.09 0.21 0.27
N ASP A 42 -17.52 -1.03 0.46
CA ASP A 42 -18.16 -1.48 1.71
C ASP A 42 -17.14 -1.67 2.85
N SER A 43 -15.92 -2.12 2.50
CA SER A 43 -14.81 -2.22 3.44
C SER A 43 -14.26 -0.84 3.77
N ALA A 44 -13.82 -0.62 5.01
CA ALA A 44 -13.20 0.62 5.46
C ALA A 44 -11.73 0.75 4.97
N VAL A 45 -11.54 0.66 3.65
CA VAL A 45 -10.28 0.91 2.94
C VAL A 45 -10.41 2.20 2.14
N VAL A 46 -9.30 2.91 1.98
CA VAL A 46 -9.25 4.14 1.17
C VAL A 46 -8.94 3.86 -0.30
N GLY A 47 -8.31 2.73 -0.61
CA GLY A 47 -7.91 2.34 -1.97
C GLY A 47 -7.10 1.06 -2.01
N GLY A 48 -6.58 0.73 -3.20
CA GLY A 48 -5.71 -0.41 -3.42
C GLY A 48 -5.22 -0.54 -4.86
N PHE A 49 -4.10 -1.25 -5.03
CA PHE A 49 -3.54 -1.64 -6.32
C PHE A 49 -3.49 -3.17 -6.47
N ALA A 50 -3.89 -3.69 -7.65
CA ALA A 50 -3.56 -5.06 -8.07
C ALA A 50 -3.07 -5.11 -9.52
N PRO A 51 -2.17 -6.06 -9.81
CA PRO A 51 -1.87 -6.49 -11.17
C PRO A 51 -3.14 -6.79 -11.97
N GLY A 52 -3.20 -6.31 -13.22
CA GLY A 52 -4.34 -6.52 -14.11
C GLY A 52 -5.60 -5.72 -13.79
N VAL A 53 -5.73 -5.14 -12.59
CA VAL A 53 -6.87 -4.29 -12.20
C VAL A 53 -6.53 -2.80 -12.29
N GLY A 54 -5.34 -2.42 -11.84
CA GLY A 54 -4.89 -1.04 -11.67
C GLY A 54 -5.25 -0.46 -10.29
N VAL A 55 -5.14 0.87 -10.17
CA VAL A 55 -5.47 1.59 -8.93
C VAL A 55 -6.98 1.72 -8.75
N VAL A 56 -7.46 1.49 -7.52
CA VAL A 56 -8.84 1.73 -7.12
C VAL A 56 -8.85 2.67 -5.91
N LEU A 57 -9.70 3.70 -5.95
CA LEU A 57 -9.92 4.62 -4.82
C LEU A 57 -11.38 4.54 -4.35
N CYS A 58 -11.55 4.50 -3.03
CA CYS A 58 -12.84 4.39 -2.38
C CYS A 58 -13.33 5.77 -1.92
N HIS A 59 -14.09 6.47 -2.77
CA HIS A 59 -14.43 7.89 -2.54
C HIS A 59 -15.25 8.12 -1.27
N ASN A 60 -15.97 7.10 -0.79
CA ASN A 60 -16.80 7.19 0.41
C ASN A 60 -15.99 7.13 1.72
N HIS A 61 -14.67 6.88 1.65
CA HIS A 61 -13.74 6.88 2.79
C HIS A 61 -12.67 7.97 2.69
N LEU A 62 -12.81 8.89 1.72
CA LEU A 62 -11.89 10.00 1.48
C LEU A 62 -12.67 11.31 1.59
N GLY A 63 -12.37 12.11 2.62
CA GLY A 63 -13.11 13.34 2.93
C GLY A 63 -12.49 14.61 2.36
N THR A 64 -11.20 14.58 2.02
CA THR A 64 -10.44 15.76 1.59
C THR A 64 -9.59 15.51 0.35
N GLN A 65 -9.25 16.56 -0.41
CA GLN A 65 -8.34 16.46 -1.55
C GLN A 65 -6.95 15.94 -1.13
N ASP A 66 -6.49 16.30 0.07
CA ASP A 66 -5.20 15.84 0.60
C ASP A 66 -5.21 14.33 0.92
N GLU A 67 -6.34 13.78 1.39
CA GLU A 67 -6.50 12.33 1.52
C GLU A 67 -6.51 11.65 0.16
N VAL A 68 -7.23 12.20 -0.83
CA VAL A 68 -7.23 11.66 -2.20
C VAL A 68 -5.83 11.66 -2.79
N ASN A 69 -5.08 12.76 -2.66
CA ASN A 69 -3.73 12.89 -3.21
C ASN A 69 -2.77 11.88 -2.58
N ARG A 70 -2.81 11.71 -1.25
CA ARG A 70 -1.96 10.76 -0.53
C ARG A 70 -2.31 9.32 -0.90
N SER A 71 -3.59 8.96 -0.89
CA SER A 71 -4.04 7.62 -1.28
C SER A 71 -3.70 7.31 -2.73
N LEU A 72 -3.95 8.24 -3.66
CA LEU A 72 -3.57 8.06 -5.06
C LEU A 72 -2.06 7.87 -5.21
N THR A 73 -1.25 8.68 -4.53
CA THR A 73 0.21 8.57 -4.60
C THR A 73 0.70 7.23 -4.03
N HIS A 74 0.14 6.80 -2.90
CA HIS A 74 0.41 5.50 -2.28
C HIS A 74 0.19 4.36 -3.29
N GLU A 75 -0.99 4.32 -3.92
CA GLU A 75 -1.31 3.26 -4.88
C GLU A 75 -0.51 3.36 -6.19
N LEU A 76 -0.12 4.57 -6.60
CA LEU A 76 0.76 4.77 -7.76
C LEU A 76 2.19 4.28 -7.49
N ILE A 77 2.67 4.32 -6.26
CA ILE A 77 3.94 3.68 -5.90
C ILE A 77 3.86 2.17 -6.08
N HIS A 78 2.78 1.52 -5.62
CA HIS A 78 2.57 0.08 -5.88
C HIS A 78 2.52 -0.25 -7.37
N ALA A 79 1.83 0.58 -8.17
CA ALA A 79 1.78 0.42 -9.62
C ALA A 79 3.16 0.58 -10.27
N TYR A 80 3.93 1.59 -9.85
CA TYR A 80 5.29 1.82 -10.32
C TYR A 80 6.20 0.64 -9.98
N ASP A 81 6.13 0.14 -8.75
CA ASP A 81 6.91 -1.00 -8.23
C ASP A 81 6.64 -2.27 -9.02
N HIS A 82 5.36 -2.53 -9.31
CA HIS A 82 4.95 -3.65 -10.15
C HIS A 82 5.52 -3.55 -11.57
N CYS A 83 5.54 -2.34 -12.16
CA CYS A 83 6.04 -2.15 -13.51
C CYS A 83 7.57 -2.32 -13.61
N ARG A 84 8.32 -1.81 -12.62
CA ARG A 84 9.79 -1.87 -12.62
C ARG A 84 10.36 -3.18 -12.07
N GLY A 85 9.63 -3.85 -11.18
CA GLY A 85 10.07 -5.09 -10.53
C GLY A 85 9.85 -6.29 -11.44
N ALA A 86 10.89 -6.78 -12.11
CA ALA A 86 10.79 -7.92 -13.03
C ALA A 86 10.25 -9.20 -12.36
N ASN A 87 10.48 -9.38 -11.06
CA ASN A 87 10.09 -10.56 -10.28
C ASN A 87 9.27 -10.20 -9.03
N LEU A 88 8.53 -9.09 -9.06
CA LEU A 88 7.72 -8.68 -7.91
C LEU A 88 6.52 -9.62 -7.74
N ASP A 89 6.47 -10.30 -6.60
CA ASP A 89 5.40 -11.23 -6.21
C ASP A 89 4.63 -10.68 -5.00
N TRP A 90 3.35 -10.33 -5.20
CA TRP A 90 2.47 -9.79 -4.17
C TRP A 90 2.04 -10.82 -3.10
N SER A 91 2.38 -12.10 -3.28
CA SER A 91 2.20 -13.14 -2.27
C SER A 91 3.46 -13.37 -1.41
N ASP A 92 4.62 -12.88 -1.86
CA ASP A 92 5.84 -12.85 -1.05
C ASP A 92 5.83 -11.65 -0.10
N CYS A 93 6.03 -11.91 1.19
CA CYS A 93 5.92 -10.88 2.21
C CYS A 93 7.03 -9.84 2.15
N HIS A 94 8.24 -10.19 1.71
CA HIS A 94 9.34 -9.24 1.57
C HIS A 94 9.09 -8.32 0.39
N HIS A 95 8.60 -8.85 -0.73
CA HIS A 95 8.23 -8.07 -1.90
C HIS A 95 7.08 -7.09 -1.58
N HIS A 96 5.99 -7.59 -0.98
CA HIS A 96 4.88 -6.75 -0.55
C HIS A 96 5.36 -5.69 0.45
N ALA A 97 6.08 -6.09 1.49
CA ALA A 97 6.58 -5.17 2.51
C ALA A 97 7.49 -4.08 1.95
N CYS A 98 8.34 -4.40 0.97
CA CYS A 98 9.19 -3.40 0.33
C CYS A 98 8.37 -2.32 -0.36
N SER A 99 7.30 -2.72 -1.06
CA SER A 99 6.41 -1.77 -1.73
C SER A 99 5.60 -0.93 -0.74
N GLU A 100 5.16 -1.50 0.39
CA GLU A 100 4.47 -0.74 1.45
C GLU A 100 5.38 0.23 2.19
N VAL A 101 6.66 -0.15 2.43
CA VAL A 101 7.66 0.78 2.97
C VAL A 101 7.83 1.97 2.04
N ARG A 102 7.96 1.74 0.72
CA ARG A 102 8.09 2.83 -0.25
C ARG A 102 6.83 3.67 -0.37
N ALA A 103 5.65 3.05 -0.39
CA ALA A 103 4.39 3.76 -0.50
C ALA A 103 4.13 4.64 0.74
N ALA A 104 4.37 4.14 1.95
CA ALA A 104 4.26 4.93 3.18
C ALA A 104 5.31 6.07 3.25
N ASN A 105 6.52 5.83 2.75
CA ASN A 105 7.61 6.81 2.71
C ASN A 105 7.33 7.95 1.72
N LEU A 106 6.81 7.63 0.52
CA LEU A 106 6.77 8.56 -0.61
C LEU A 106 5.39 9.19 -0.88
N SER A 107 4.33 8.71 -0.23
CA SER A 107 2.96 9.24 -0.43
C SER A 107 2.67 10.55 0.30
N GLY A 108 3.56 10.99 1.19
CA GLY A 108 3.28 12.09 2.13
C GLY A 108 2.43 11.66 3.33
N ASP A 109 2.07 10.37 3.45
CA ASP A 109 1.29 9.87 4.58
C ASP A 109 2.01 10.03 5.92
N CYS A 110 3.35 9.99 5.90
CA CYS A 110 4.21 10.20 7.07
C CYS A 110 4.78 11.61 7.21
N HIS A 111 4.16 12.60 6.57
CA HIS A 111 4.51 14.01 6.78
C HIS A 111 4.23 14.43 8.23
N TRP A 112 5.04 15.32 8.80
CA TRP A 112 4.99 15.68 10.22
C TRP A 112 3.62 16.23 10.66
N SER A 113 2.94 16.99 9.79
CA SER A 113 1.60 17.51 10.09
C SER A 113 0.57 16.38 10.24
N GLN A 114 0.72 15.29 9.49
CA GLN A 114 -0.13 14.12 9.60
C GLN A 114 0.14 13.37 10.91
N GLU A 115 1.41 13.24 11.29
CA GLU A 115 1.77 12.62 12.56
C GLU A 115 1.32 13.44 13.77
N PHE A 116 1.38 14.77 13.69
CA PHE A 116 0.83 15.67 14.69
C PHE A 116 -0.68 15.47 14.87
N LEU A 117 -1.44 15.41 13.76
CA LEU A 117 -2.89 15.15 13.79
C LEU A 117 -3.22 13.75 14.35
N ARG A 118 -2.31 12.79 14.19
CA ARG A 118 -2.42 11.44 14.77
C ARG A 118 -1.88 11.35 16.20
N GLY A 119 -1.50 12.46 16.82
CA GLY A 119 -1.02 12.51 18.20
C GLY A 119 0.40 11.97 18.42
N ASN A 120 1.20 11.83 17.36
CA ASN A 120 2.58 11.35 17.45
C ASN A 120 3.54 12.55 17.48
N PHE A 121 4.05 12.89 18.67
CA PHE A 121 4.84 14.12 18.91
C PHE A 121 6.34 13.92 19.10
N SER A 122 6.88 12.72 18.87
CA SER A 122 8.33 12.50 18.96
C SER A 122 9.07 13.42 17.96
N LEU A 123 10.31 13.79 18.27
CA LEU A 123 11.14 14.60 17.37
C LEU A 123 12.23 13.77 16.68
N GLN A 124 12.55 12.60 17.22
CA GLN A 124 13.63 11.76 16.72
C GLN A 124 13.08 10.62 15.87
N ALA A 125 13.57 10.52 14.62
CA ALA A 125 13.26 9.45 13.67
C ALA A 125 11.75 9.18 13.47
N GLN A 126 10.91 10.19 13.66
CA GLN A 126 9.45 10.04 13.58
C GLN A 126 8.98 9.54 12.22
N HIS A 127 9.58 10.07 11.16
CA HIS A 127 9.19 9.70 9.81
C HIS A 127 9.43 8.20 9.60
N GLN A 128 10.58 7.68 9.99
CA GLN A 128 10.89 6.26 9.93
C GLN A 128 9.93 5.43 10.81
N ALA A 129 9.62 5.90 12.02
CA ALA A 129 8.67 5.24 12.91
C ALA A 129 7.26 5.16 12.30
N CYS A 130 6.81 6.26 11.68
CA CYS A 130 5.56 6.29 10.93
C CYS A 130 5.60 5.29 9.77
N VAL A 131 6.65 5.32 8.93
CA VAL A 131 6.75 4.43 7.76
C VAL A 131 6.72 2.96 8.19
N ARG A 132 7.47 2.58 9.24
CA ARG A 132 7.42 1.21 9.80
C ARG A 132 6.02 0.83 10.25
N ARG A 133 5.35 1.70 11.01
CA ARG A 133 4.00 1.45 11.52
C ARG A 133 3.00 1.28 10.38
N ARG A 134 3.03 2.17 9.38
CA ARG A 134 2.09 2.16 8.24
C ARG A 134 2.32 0.94 7.35
N ALA A 135 3.57 0.63 7.03
CA ALA A 135 3.90 -0.56 6.25
C ALA A 135 3.47 -1.85 6.96
N LEU A 136 3.73 -1.98 8.27
CA LEU A 136 3.29 -3.14 9.05
C LEU A 136 1.78 -3.33 9.00
N LEU A 137 1.01 -2.26 9.22
CA LEU A 137 -0.46 -2.31 9.17
C LEU A 137 -0.94 -2.81 7.80
N SER A 138 -0.39 -2.30 6.70
CA SER A 138 -0.78 -2.73 5.35
C SER A 138 -0.37 -4.18 5.05
N VAL A 139 0.86 -4.58 5.36
CA VAL A 139 1.36 -5.94 5.08
C VAL A 139 0.57 -6.98 5.88
N ALA A 140 0.25 -6.69 7.14
CA ALA A 140 -0.53 -7.60 8.00
C ALA A 140 -1.96 -7.83 7.48
N MET A 141 -2.46 -6.99 6.57
CA MET A 141 -3.76 -7.19 5.90
C MET A 141 -3.68 -8.21 4.75
N ASN A 142 -2.49 -8.57 4.27
CA ASN A 142 -2.31 -9.61 3.28
C ASN A 142 -2.42 -11.01 3.93
N PRO A 143 -3.36 -11.87 3.51
CA PRO A 143 -3.53 -13.22 4.07
C PRO A 143 -2.28 -14.12 3.98
N ASN A 144 -1.35 -13.84 3.06
CA ASN A 144 -0.09 -14.57 2.92
C ASN A 144 0.97 -14.12 3.95
N CYS A 145 0.72 -13.01 4.61
CA CYS A 145 1.63 -12.31 5.53
C CYS A 145 0.95 -11.97 6.85
N PRO A 146 0.37 -12.94 7.58
CA PRO A 146 -0.15 -12.67 8.92
C PRO A 146 1.00 -12.28 9.87
N GLU A 147 0.69 -11.61 10.97
CA GLU A 147 1.68 -11.48 12.05
C GLU A 147 2.03 -12.85 12.63
N PRO A 148 3.31 -13.09 13.03
CA PRO A 148 4.43 -12.14 13.09
C PRO A 148 5.19 -11.95 11.76
N LYS A 149 4.89 -12.73 10.72
CA LYS A 149 5.59 -12.73 9.43
C LYS A 149 5.60 -11.35 8.75
N ALA A 150 4.50 -10.58 8.86
CA ALA A 150 4.45 -9.21 8.35
C ALA A 150 5.55 -8.32 8.95
N LYS A 151 5.72 -8.38 10.28
CA LYS A 151 6.71 -7.60 11.00
C LYS A 151 8.13 -7.98 10.61
N GLU A 152 8.42 -9.27 10.57
CA GLU A 152 9.73 -9.78 10.15
C GLU A 152 10.08 -9.33 8.73
N ALA A 153 9.13 -9.43 7.80
CA ALA A 153 9.33 -8.99 6.42
C ALA A 153 9.59 -7.48 6.32
N VAL A 154 8.80 -6.65 7.03
CA VAL A 154 9.02 -5.18 7.08
C VAL A 154 10.40 -4.86 7.65
N ASP A 155 10.77 -5.48 8.77
CA ASP A 155 12.07 -5.22 9.40
C ASP A 155 13.24 -5.63 8.49
N ALA A 156 13.13 -6.75 7.79
CA ALA A 156 14.17 -7.26 6.89
C ALA A 156 14.41 -6.36 5.67
N VAL A 157 13.36 -5.74 5.11
CA VAL A 157 13.48 -4.94 3.88
C VAL A 157 13.63 -3.44 4.13
N PHE A 158 13.36 -2.97 5.36
CA PHE A 158 13.15 -1.56 5.66
C PHE A 158 14.28 -0.66 5.14
N ASP A 159 15.52 -0.89 5.56
CA ASP A 159 16.62 0.02 5.25
C ASP A 159 16.92 0.11 3.74
N THR A 160 16.70 -1.00 3.02
CA THR A 160 16.86 -1.03 1.56
C THR A 160 15.74 -0.27 0.88
N CYS A 161 14.49 -0.56 1.21
CA CYS A 161 13.33 0.00 0.52
C CYS A 161 13.05 1.45 0.93
N PHE A 162 13.36 1.84 2.17
CA PHE A 162 13.24 3.22 2.64
C PHE A 162 14.21 4.17 1.91
N ARG A 163 15.40 3.67 1.51
CA ARG A 163 16.39 4.46 0.75
C ARG A 163 16.05 4.61 -0.73
N ASP A 164 15.11 3.83 -1.26
CA ASP A 164 14.69 3.91 -2.65
C ASP A 164 13.57 4.94 -2.83
N THR A 165 13.95 6.14 -3.25
CA THR A 165 13.03 7.27 -3.42
C THR A 165 12.36 7.35 -4.78
N ARG A 166 12.69 6.45 -5.71
CA ARG A 166 12.11 6.49 -7.06
C ARG A 166 10.58 6.31 -7.01
N PRO A 167 9.82 6.95 -7.91
CA PRO A 167 10.27 7.77 -9.05
C PRO A 167 10.68 9.20 -8.68
N PHE A 168 10.57 9.59 -7.40
CA PHE A 168 11.00 10.90 -6.92
C PHE A 168 12.52 10.97 -6.76
N ASP A 169 13.06 12.18 -6.78
CA ASP A 169 14.49 12.42 -6.50
C ASP A 169 14.78 12.45 -4.99
N ARG A 170 13.75 12.69 -4.17
CA ARG A 170 13.80 12.72 -2.70
C ARG A 170 12.45 12.35 -2.10
N ILE A 171 12.42 12.08 -0.79
CA ILE A 171 11.16 11.94 -0.04
C ILE A 171 10.40 13.28 -0.13
N PRO A 172 9.14 13.29 -0.64
CA PRO A 172 8.34 14.52 -0.80
C PRO A 172 7.96 15.21 0.52
#